data_AF-A0A3M6KET4-F1
#
_entry.id   AF-A0A3M6KET4-F1
#
_cell.length_a   1.000
_cell.length_b   1.000
_cell.length_c   1.000
_cell.angle_alpha   90.00
_cell.angle_beta   90.00
_cell.angle_gamma   90.00
#
_symmetry.space_group_name_H-M   'P 1'
#
loop_
_entity.id
_entity.type
_entity.pdbx_description
1 polymer ?
#
loop_
_entity_poly.entity_id
_entity_poly.type
_entity_poly.pdbx_seq_one_letter_code
_entity_poly.pdbx_strand_id
1 'polypeptide(L)' 'MNDETDLKEKILEFIKNRSEINETTATRHIHRRFGMPEEEIEKILEGLFEENKIKKIYDEEYQENRFKI' A
#
# COMPACT_ATOMS: atom_id res chain seq x y z
N MET A 1 5.36 -2.17 23.10
CA MET A 1 5.57 -2.64 21.71
C MET A 1 4.70 -1.76 20.85
N ASN A 2 5.25 -1.04 19.87
CA ASN A 2 4.50 -0.07 19.08
C ASN A 2 3.71 -0.81 17.99
N ASP A 3 2.39 -0.96 18.19
CA ASP A 3 1.49 -1.70 17.31
C ASP A 3 1.52 -1.20 15.85
N GLU A 4 1.78 0.09 15.62
CA GLU A 4 1.90 0.67 14.26
C GLU A 4 3.13 0.19 13.49
N THR A 5 4.27 0.01 14.16
CA THR A 5 5.51 -0.41 13.48
C THR A 5 5.38 -1.87 13.01
N ASP A 6 4.76 -2.70 13.84
CA ASP A 6 4.51 -4.12 13.54
C ASP A 6 3.53 -4.29 12.36
N LEU A 7 2.54 -3.40 12.25
CA LEU A 7 1.59 -3.39 11.14
C LEU A 7 2.24 -3.01 9.79
N LYS A 8 3.08 -1.96 9.78
CA LYS A 8 3.82 -1.55 8.58
C LYS A 8 4.73 -2.67 8.06
N GLU A 9 5.42 -3.37 8.96
CA GLU A 9 6.29 -4.50 8.60
C GLU A 9 5.49 -5.68 8.01
N LYS A 10 4.35 -6.03 8.62
CA LYS A 10 3.46 -7.08 8.11
C LYS A 10 2.91 -6.76 6.71
N ILE A 11 2.55 -5.50 6.46
CA ILE A 11 2.09 -5.05 5.14
C ILE A 11 3.23 -5.15 4.13
N LEU A 12 4.43 -4.72 4.50
CA LEU A 12 5.62 -4.81 3.64
C LEU A 12 5.95 -6.26 3.28
N GLU A 13 5.92 -7.19 4.23
CA GLU A 13 6.11 -8.62 3.96
C GLU A 13 5.02 -9.20 3.05
N PHE A 14 3.77 -8.80 3.27
CA PHE A 14 2.65 -9.23 2.44
C PHE A 14 2.79 -8.77 0.98
N ILE A 15 3.36 -7.58 0.78
CA ILE A 15 3.63 -7.01 -0.54
C ILE A 15 4.84 -7.69 -1.19
N LYS A 16 5.97 -7.79 -0.47
CA LYS A 16 7.21 -8.38 -0.99
C LYS A 16 7.08 -9.83 -1.45
N ASN A 17 6.20 -10.60 -0.81
CA ASN A 17 5.95 -12.00 -1.17
C ASN A 17 5.15 -12.17 -2.48
N ARG A 18 4.72 -11.10 -3.14
CA ARG A 18 4.04 -11.17 -4.43
C ARG A 18 4.99 -10.71 -5.53
N SER A 19 5.29 -11.62 -6.45
CA SER A 19 6.33 -11.45 -7.47
C SER A 19 6.07 -10.29 -8.45
N GLU A 20 4.82 -9.85 -8.62
CA GLU A 20 4.44 -8.71 -9.46
C GLU A 20 3.19 -8.06 -8.84
N ILE A 21 3.37 -6.97 -8.11
CA ILE A 21 2.24 -6.18 -7.61
C ILE A 21 1.92 -5.12 -8.64
N ASN A 22 0.92 -5.43 -9.48
CA ASN A 22 0.17 -4.38 -10.16
C ASN A 22 -0.67 -3.64 -9.10
N GLU A 23 -0.14 -2.48 -8.73
CA GLU A 23 -0.77 -1.28 -8.17
C GLU A 23 -2.21 -1.36 -7.68
N THR A 24 -3.16 -1.51 -8.60
CA THR A 24 -4.60 -1.47 -8.33
C THR A 24 -5.09 -2.62 -7.44
N THR A 25 -4.27 -3.65 -7.28
CA THR A 25 -4.60 -4.82 -6.48
C THR A 25 -4.02 -4.74 -5.05
N ALA A 26 -2.96 -3.97 -4.83
CA ALA A 26 -2.26 -3.93 -3.54
C ALA A 26 -3.14 -3.40 -2.40
N THR A 27 -3.65 -2.17 -2.54
CA THR A 27 -4.49 -1.51 -1.53
C THR A 27 -5.74 -2.33 -1.22
N ARG A 28 -6.43 -2.83 -2.27
CA ARG A 28 -7.62 -3.67 -2.11
C ARG A 28 -7.31 -5.01 -1.42
N HIS A 29 -6.16 -5.62 -1.72
CA HIS A 29 -5.73 -6.85 -1.06
C HIS A 29 -5.36 -6.63 0.39
N ILE A 30 -4.69 -5.52 0.70
CA ILE A 30 -4.33 -5.14 2.07
C ILE A 30 -5.61 -4.82 2.86
N HIS A 31 -6.54 -4.05 2.28
CA HIS A 31 -7.86 -3.76 2.88
C HIS A 31 -8.59 -5.05 3.25
N ARG A 32 -8.70 -6.00 2.32
CA ARG A 32 -9.33 -7.30 2.57
C ARG A 32 -8.59 -8.17 3.59
N ARG A 33 -7.26 -8.08 3.66
CA ARG A 33 -6.44 -8.94 4.53
C ARG A 33 -6.34 -8.42 5.96
N PHE A 34 -6.25 -7.11 6.12
CA PHE A 34 -5.98 -6.45 7.40
C PHE A 34 -7.19 -5.66 7.93
N GLY A 35 -8.27 -5.53 7.14
CA GLY A 35 -9.48 -4.83 7.54
C GLY A 35 -9.32 -3.32 7.71
N MET A 36 -8.25 -2.74 7.15
CA MET A 36 -7.93 -1.31 7.28
C MET A 36 -8.54 -0.48 6.15
N PRO A 37 -8.93 0.78 6.39
CA PRO A 37 -9.35 1.70 5.34
C PRO A 37 -8.31 1.85 4.23
N GLU A 38 -8.75 1.97 2.98
CA GLU A 38 -7.86 2.15 1.82
C GLU A 38 -6.98 3.42 1.97
N GLU A 39 -7.53 4.50 2.55
CA GLU A 39 -6.79 5.75 2.83
C GLU A 39 -5.62 5.56 3.81
N GLU A 40 -5.79 4.73 4.84
CA GLU A 40 -4.72 4.46 5.81
C GLU A 40 -3.62 3.61 5.17
N ILE A 41 -4.03 2.65 4.34
CA ILE A 41 -3.11 1.80 3.59
C ILE A 41 -2.27 2.64 2.63
N GLU A 42 -2.88 3.58 1.92
CA GLU A 42 -2.16 4.49 1.01
C GLU A 42 -1.09 5.31 1.73
N LYS A 43 -1.39 5.85 2.91
CA LYS A 43 -0.38 6.55 3.74
C LYS A 43 0.77 5.64 4.15
N ILE A 44 0.47 4.38 4.46
CA ILE A 44 1.50 3.39 4.80
C ILE A 44 2.37 3.08 3.57
N LEU A 45 1.75 2.87 2.40
CA LEU A 45 2.46 2.63 1.15
C LEU A 45 3.31 3.83 0.73
N GLU A 46 2.79 5.05 0.88
CA GLU A 46 3.53 6.29 0.62
C GLU A 46 4.78 6.37 1.50
N GLY A 47 4.66 6.13 2.82
CA GLY A 47 5.81 6.10 3.70
C GLY A 47 6.82 5.00 3.36
N LEU A 48 6.36 3.80 2.97
CA LEU A 48 7.24 2.71 2.53
C LEU A 48 7.96 3.05 1.21
N PHE A 49 7.32 3.82 0.33
CA PHE A 49 7.91 4.31 -0.91
C PHE A 49 8.97 5.40 -0.63
N GLU A 50 8.66 6.38 0.22
CA GLU A 50 9.62 7.40 0.65
C GLU A 50 10.86 6.78 1.32
N GLU A 51 10.66 5.71 2.10
CA GLU A 51 11.73 4.92 2.71
C GLU A 51 12.49 4.02 1.72
N ASN A 52 12.17 4.05 0.41
CA ASN A 52 12.72 3.20 -0.65
C ASN A 52 12.58 1.68 -0.37
N LYS A 53 11.62 1.27 0.48
CA LYS A 53 11.36 -0.14 0.81
C LYS A 53 10.53 -0.85 -0.27
N ILE A 54 9.80 -0.07 -1.06
CA ILE A 54 9.01 -0.51 -2.22
C ILE A 54 9.25 0.45 -3.38
N LYS A 55 9.11 -0.03 -4.62
CA LYS A 55 9.06 0.85 -5.79
C LYS A 55 7.70 1.51 -5.89
N LYS A 56 7.58 2.58 -6.69
CA LYS A 56 6.33 3.30 -6.90
C LYS A 56 5.22 2.28 -7.19
N ILE A 57 4.23 2.24 -6.29
CA ILE A 57 3.00 1.45 -6.37
C ILE A 57 1.84 2.42 -6.69
N TYR A 58 2.10 3.50 -7.44
CA TYR A 58 1.04 4.30 -8.04
C TYR A 58 1.26 4.46 -9.55
N ASP A 59 0.45 3.75 -10.35
CA ASP A 59 0.43 3.88 -11.80
C ASP A 59 -0.16 5.26 -12.05
N GLU A 60 0.47 6.04 -12.91
CA GLU A 60 0.05 7.41 -13.19
C GLU A 60 -1.44 7.47 -13.63
N GLU A 61 -1.95 6.36 -14.16
CA GLU A 61 -3.34 6.16 -14.58
C GLU A 61 -4.38 6.22 -13.44
N TYR A 62 -4.01 5.86 -12.19
CA TYR A 62 -4.96 5.88 -11.06
C TYR A 62 -5.21 7.29 -10.51
N GLN A 63 -4.20 8.18 -10.57
CA GLN A 63 -4.30 9.55 -10.05
C GLN A 63 -5.31 10.39 -10.84
N GLU A 64 -5.41 10.18 -12.16
CA GLU A 64 -6.36 10.95 -12.99
C GLU A 64 -7.84 10.71 -12.64
N ASN A 65 -8.17 9.60 -12.00
CA ASN A 65 -9.56 9.20 -11.73
C ASN A 65 -10.05 9.46 -10.30
N ARG A 66 -9.17 9.81 -9.36
CA ARG A 66 -9.58 10.08 -7.96
C ARG A 66 -10.00 11.53 -7.69
N PHE A 67 -9.61 12.48 -8.55
CA PHE A 67 -9.95 13.90 -8.41
C PHE A 67 -10.91 14.45 -9.48
N LYS A 68 -11.38 13.62 -10.42
CA LYS A 68 -12.48 14.00 -11.32
C LYS A 68 -13.83 13.76 -10.62
N ILE A 69 -14.20 14.70 -9.75
CA ILE A 69 -15.60 14.95 -9.35
C ILE A 69 -16.22 15.89 -10.39
#